data_AF-A0A8J1TXV0-F1
#
_entry.id   AF-A0A8J1TXV0-F1
#
_cell.length_a   1.000
_cell.length_b   1.000
_cell.length_c   1.000
_cell.angle_alpha   90.00
_cell.angle_beta   90.00
_cell.angle_gamma   90.00
#
_symmetry.space_group_name_H-M   'P 1'
#
loop_
_entity.id
_entity.type
_entity.pdbx_description
1 polymer ?
#
loop_
_entity_poly.entity_id
_entity_poly.type
_entity_poly.pdbx_seq_one_letter_code
_entity_poly.pdbx_strand_id
1 'polypeptide(L)'
;MVYTPNGLESTCNTVIKWMKFAWSLSYWTSPVLLPIMYRRGFFTREGAIYLIEYASIAGLVLCFSYWLRGLGRYNNPDYVAFVAILHNAQENFTLQNKALLSRYDFDFFAWPVEYSWAEGQRGDGSKPKIQVPKRTRSFADSFTRIPCDVISYIGAHTFGRRMVYPGATGLMNALVSPMLMEGRKKLVEERQGIRTKLLSEDLNEIDTMFVDRRHTSSINGQTLVVTSEGNAGFYEIGCACTPLEAGYSVLGWNHPGFAGSTGVPLPDSEQNAVDVVMQFAINKLGFQPDQIVLFAWSIGGYTATWAAMNYPDVKAVVLDATFDDLTPLAVAKMPESWQGLIRNTVRQYMHLNIAEQLCQYPGPILIIRRSKDEIITTKEPGHIGSNRGNDLLVKLLQHRYPKVVDESTLSTFRLWLELAREDQIQLMSQYDIDDDYCTSLFRSHIAEHSESYPMQIGDGMNVELKIQLTLFLASKYMDDFDATHCTPLPALYFRMPWKITF
;
A
#
# COMPACT_ATOMS: atom_id res chain seq x y z
N MET A 1 5.84 25.66 -12.64
CA MET A 1 6.66 26.07 -13.80
C MET A 1 7.71 25.01 -14.04
N VAL A 2 7.94 24.60 -15.29
CA VAL A 2 8.96 23.60 -15.63
C VAL A 2 10.33 24.29 -15.62
N TYR A 3 11.19 23.93 -14.66
CA TYR A 3 12.55 24.45 -14.56
C TYR A 3 13.36 24.11 -15.82
N THR A 4 13.97 25.11 -16.44
CA THR A 4 14.83 24.92 -17.61
C THR A 4 16.30 25.09 -17.20
N PRO A 5 17.11 24.01 -17.18
CA PRO A 5 18.54 24.13 -16.89
C PRO A 5 19.26 24.81 -18.05
N ASN A 6 20.28 25.62 -17.75
CA ASN A 6 21.17 26.14 -18.78
C ASN A 6 22.11 25.05 -19.31
N GLY A 7 22.84 25.35 -20.39
CA GLY A 7 23.73 24.39 -21.05
C GLY A 7 24.76 23.77 -20.10
N LEU A 8 25.38 24.58 -19.24
CA LEU A 8 26.38 24.13 -18.27
C LEU A 8 25.80 23.12 -17.26
N GLU A 9 24.65 23.45 -16.67
CA GLU A 9 23.94 22.54 -15.77
C GLU A 9 23.50 21.26 -16.50
N SER A 10 22.95 21.37 -17.71
CA SER A 10 22.45 20.23 -18.48
C SER A 10 23.55 19.20 -18.78
N THR A 11 24.72 19.66 -19.23
CA THR A 11 25.88 18.80 -19.47
C THR A 11 26.34 18.12 -18.18
N CYS A 12 26.49 18.88 -17.09
CA CYS A 12 26.92 18.33 -15.81
C CYS A 12 25.91 17.34 -15.21
N ASN A 13 24.61 17.62 -15.35
CA ASN A 13 23.54 16.71 -14.94
C ASN A 13 23.61 15.37 -15.69
N THR A 14 23.96 15.39 -16.97
CA THR A 14 24.14 14.17 -17.76
C THR A 14 25.29 13.32 -17.20
N VAL A 15 26.44 13.93 -16.91
CA VAL A 15 27.58 13.23 -16.30
C VAL A 15 27.20 12.63 -14.94
N ILE A 16 26.58 13.41 -14.06
CA ILE A 16 26.15 12.96 -12.73
C ILE A 16 25.15 11.80 -12.84
N LYS A 17 24.19 11.86 -13.78
CA LYS A 17 23.22 10.79 -14.02
C LYS A 17 23.91 9.49 -14.41
N TRP A 18 24.87 9.54 -15.35
CA TRP A 18 25.64 8.37 -15.76
C TRP A 18 26.47 7.77 -14.62
N MET A 19 27.10 8.61 -13.81
CA MET A 19 27.86 8.15 -12.63
C MET A 19 26.95 7.47 -11.59
N LYS A 20 25.77 8.02 -11.31
CA LYS A 20 24.77 7.41 -10.42
C LYS A 20 24.25 6.08 -10.97
N PHE A 21 23.98 6.01 -12.28
CA PHE A 21 23.56 4.77 -12.93
C PHE A 21 24.65 3.70 -12.83
N ALA A 22 25.91 4.05 -13.14
CA ALA A 22 27.04 3.13 -13.02
C ALA A 22 27.20 2.61 -11.59
N TRP A 23 27.12 3.49 -10.58
CA TRP A 23 27.16 3.10 -9.17
C TRP A 23 26.05 2.12 -8.80
N SER A 24 24.81 2.42 -9.18
CA SER A 24 23.66 1.56 -8.95
C SER A 24 23.84 0.20 -9.63
N LEU A 25 24.24 0.20 -10.90
CA LEU A 25 24.48 -1.03 -11.66
C LEU A 25 25.61 -1.86 -11.01
N SER A 26 26.71 -1.25 -10.59
CA SER A 26 27.79 -1.91 -9.88
C SER A 26 27.32 -2.50 -8.55
N TYR A 27 26.48 -1.80 -7.80
CA TYR A 27 25.89 -2.31 -6.57
C TYR A 27 25.04 -3.56 -6.84
N TRP A 28 24.16 -3.51 -7.84
CA TRP A 28 23.26 -4.63 -8.19
C TRP A 28 24.00 -5.83 -8.79
N THR A 29 25.07 -5.58 -9.54
CA THR A 29 25.91 -6.63 -10.14
C THR A 29 27.04 -7.10 -9.22
N SER A 30 27.21 -6.47 -8.04
CA SER A 30 28.30 -6.78 -7.10
C SER A 30 28.41 -8.26 -6.69
N PRO A 31 27.33 -9.04 -6.51
CA PRO A 31 27.46 -10.47 -6.18
C PRO A 31 28.14 -11.29 -7.28
N VAL A 32 28.08 -10.81 -8.52
CA VAL A 32 28.76 -11.42 -9.69
C VAL A 32 30.11 -10.76 -9.94
N LEU A 33 30.19 -9.43 -9.82
CA LEU A 33 31.42 -8.67 -10.06
C LEU A 33 32.50 -8.97 -9.02
N LEU A 34 32.16 -9.07 -7.74
CA LEU A 34 33.15 -9.27 -6.67
C LEU A 34 33.93 -10.58 -6.82
N PRO A 35 33.31 -11.75 -7.12
CA PRO A 35 34.04 -12.97 -7.45
C PRO A 35 34.95 -12.84 -8.69
N ILE A 36 34.49 -12.13 -9.73
CA ILE A 36 35.29 -11.88 -10.94
C ILE A 36 36.50 -11.01 -10.62
N MET A 37 36.29 -9.92 -9.86
CA MET A 37 37.34 -9.01 -9.40
C MET A 37 38.37 -9.74 -8.53
N TYR A 38 37.91 -10.62 -7.64
CA TYR A 38 38.77 -11.47 -6.84
C TYR A 38 39.62 -12.41 -7.69
N ARG A 39 39.00 -13.14 -8.63
CA ARG A 39 39.73 -14.03 -9.55
C ARG A 39 40.74 -13.30 -10.43
N ARG A 40 40.48 -12.04 -10.79
CA ARG A 40 41.37 -11.19 -11.59
C ARG A 40 42.43 -10.45 -10.77
N GLY A 41 42.51 -10.67 -9.46
CA GLY A 41 43.54 -10.09 -8.62
C GLY A 41 43.35 -8.60 -8.30
N PHE A 42 42.15 -8.05 -8.44
CA PHE A 42 41.88 -6.64 -8.11
C PHE A 42 42.05 -6.31 -6.61
N PHE A 43 42.04 -7.33 -5.74
CA PHE A 43 42.32 -7.18 -4.30
C PHE A 43 43.80 -7.45 -3.92
N THR A 44 44.70 -7.53 -4.91
CA THR A 44 46.15 -7.48 -4.68
C THR A 44 46.63 -6.03 -4.53
N ARG A 45 47.87 -5.81 -4.08
CA ARG A 45 48.43 -4.45 -3.95
C ARG A 45 48.40 -3.69 -5.29
N GLU A 46 48.76 -4.34 -6.39
CA GLU A 46 48.75 -3.75 -7.72
C GLU A 46 47.31 -3.45 -8.19
N GLY A 47 46.40 -4.43 -8.02
CA GLY A 47 44.98 -4.26 -8.32
C GLY A 47 44.32 -3.12 -7.53
N ALA A 48 44.68 -2.98 -6.24
CA ALA A 48 44.18 -1.92 -5.39
C ALA A 48 44.66 -0.53 -5.84
N ILE A 49 45.90 -0.40 -6.31
CA ILE A 49 46.41 0.86 -6.88
C ILE A 49 45.56 1.26 -8.10
N TYR A 50 45.31 0.32 -9.03
CA TYR A 50 44.43 0.59 -10.18
C TYR A 50 43.03 1.02 -9.75
N LEU A 51 42.41 0.32 -8.78
CA LEU A 51 41.08 0.69 -8.28
C LEU A 51 41.06 2.11 -7.69
N ILE A 52 42.09 2.48 -6.94
CA ILE A 52 42.23 3.82 -6.35
C ILE A 52 42.38 4.88 -7.45
N GLU A 53 43.19 4.63 -8.49
CA GLU A 53 43.35 5.55 -9.62
C GLU A 53 42.01 5.80 -10.33
N TYR A 54 41.28 4.74 -10.70
CA TYR A 54 39.96 4.87 -11.32
C TYR A 54 38.95 5.56 -10.42
N ALA A 55 38.92 5.21 -9.14
CA ALA A 55 38.04 5.85 -8.16
C ALA A 55 38.38 7.35 -7.98
N SER A 56 39.66 7.71 -8.02
CA SER A 56 40.12 9.10 -7.91
C SER A 56 39.74 9.92 -9.14
N ILE A 57 39.93 9.38 -10.35
CA ILE A 57 39.50 10.04 -11.60
C ILE A 57 37.98 10.23 -11.62
N ALA A 58 37.23 9.16 -11.30
CA ALA A 58 35.78 9.21 -11.19
C ALA A 58 35.33 10.26 -10.15
N GLY A 59 36.00 10.30 -9.00
CA GLY A 59 35.75 11.27 -7.94
C GLY A 59 36.01 12.70 -8.38
N LEU A 60 37.12 12.97 -9.06
CA LEU A 60 37.46 14.29 -9.59
C LEU A 60 36.46 14.77 -10.65
N VAL A 61 36.10 13.91 -11.60
CA VAL A 61 35.07 14.20 -12.62
C VAL A 61 33.74 14.54 -11.95
N LEU A 62 33.35 13.76 -10.94
CA LEU A 62 32.11 13.98 -10.21
C LEU A 62 32.14 15.30 -9.42
N CYS A 63 33.23 15.58 -8.70
CA CYS A 63 33.40 16.83 -7.94
C CYS A 63 33.36 18.05 -8.86
N PHE A 64 34.09 18.01 -9.98
CA PHE A 64 34.11 19.08 -10.96
C PHE A 64 32.74 19.29 -11.61
N SER A 65 32.03 18.20 -11.92
CA SER A 65 30.66 18.26 -12.45
C SER A 65 29.69 18.89 -11.46
N TYR A 66 29.79 18.58 -10.15
CA TYR A 66 28.96 19.21 -9.13
C TYR A 66 29.28 20.71 -8.97
N TRP A 67 30.55 21.09 -9.01
CA TRP A 67 30.97 22.49 -8.95
C TRP A 67 30.44 23.30 -10.13
N LEU A 68 30.65 22.82 -11.36
CA LEU A 68 30.14 23.47 -12.58
C LEU A 68 28.61 23.51 -12.61
N ARG A 69 27.93 22.46 -12.16
CA ARG A 69 26.46 22.48 -11.98
C ARG A 69 26.04 23.58 -11.02
N GLY A 70 26.75 23.74 -9.91
CA GLY A 70 26.52 24.81 -8.93
C GLY A 70 26.65 26.20 -9.56
N LEU A 71 27.72 26.43 -10.35
CA LEU A 71 27.91 27.68 -11.08
C LEU A 71 26.80 27.93 -12.11
N GLY A 72 26.37 26.88 -12.83
CA GLY A 72 25.24 26.95 -13.75
C GLY A 72 23.95 27.38 -13.04
N ARG A 73 23.65 26.76 -11.90
CA ARG A 73 22.47 27.08 -11.08
C ARG A 73 22.52 28.49 -10.48
N TYR A 74 23.68 28.94 -10.02
CA TYR A 74 23.85 30.29 -9.47
C TYR A 74 23.56 31.38 -10.50
N ASN A 75 23.88 31.14 -11.78
CA ASN A 75 23.62 32.06 -12.87
C ASN A 75 22.20 31.89 -13.48
N ASN A 76 21.37 31.00 -12.94
CA ASN A 76 19.99 30.81 -13.40
C ASN A 76 19.02 31.61 -12.50
N PRO A 77 18.36 32.67 -13.00
CA PRO A 77 17.48 33.51 -12.19
C PRO A 77 16.29 32.73 -11.59
N ASP A 78 15.74 31.76 -12.32
CA ASP A 78 14.63 30.93 -11.84
C ASP A 78 15.06 30.04 -10.67
N TYR A 79 16.29 29.50 -10.74
CA TYR A 79 16.85 28.69 -9.67
C TYR A 79 17.13 29.52 -8.42
N VAL A 80 17.72 30.70 -8.58
CA VAL A 80 18.00 31.61 -7.46
C VAL A 80 16.70 32.04 -6.77
N ALA A 81 15.67 32.40 -7.55
CA ALA A 81 14.34 32.72 -7.02
C ALA A 81 13.73 31.53 -6.26
N PHE A 82 13.83 30.32 -6.81
CA PHE A 82 13.39 29.10 -6.15
C PHE A 82 14.11 28.87 -4.81
N VAL A 83 15.44 28.98 -4.78
CA VAL A 83 16.24 28.78 -3.54
C VAL A 83 15.84 29.79 -2.47
N ALA A 84 15.60 31.05 -2.84
CA ALA A 84 15.10 32.04 -1.89
C ALA A 84 13.71 31.65 -1.34
N ILE A 85 12.78 31.22 -2.19
CA ILE A 85 11.45 30.76 -1.76
C ILE A 85 11.55 29.54 -0.85
N LEU A 86 12.39 28.56 -1.20
CA LEU A 86 12.63 27.36 -0.41
C LEU A 86 13.19 27.71 0.97
N HIS A 87 14.20 28.59 1.03
CA HIS A 87 14.79 29.02 2.30
C HIS A 87 13.77 29.71 3.19
N ASN A 88 12.98 30.66 2.64
CA ASN A 88 11.90 31.32 3.39
C ASN A 88 10.84 30.32 3.89
N ALA A 89 10.50 29.30 3.10
CA ALA A 89 9.55 28.27 3.51
C ALA A 89 10.10 27.36 4.60
N GLN A 90 11.40 27.06 4.58
CA GLN A 90 12.08 26.26 5.62
C GLN A 90 12.20 27.02 6.95
N GLU A 91 12.41 28.34 6.91
CA GLU A 91 12.44 29.17 8.12
C GLU A 91 11.03 29.42 8.69
N ASN A 92 10.03 29.63 7.84
CA ASN A 92 8.66 29.91 8.26
C ASN A 92 7.63 29.35 7.28
N PHE A 93 7.03 28.21 7.61
CA PHE A 93 6.12 27.49 6.70
C PHE A 93 4.66 27.98 6.78
N THR A 94 4.42 29.20 6.30
CA THR A 94 3.07 29.79 6.19
C THR A 94 2.32 29.28 4.95
N LEU A 95 0.99 29.47 4.91
CA LEU A 95 0.16 29.15 3.72
C LEU A 95 0.65 29.88 2.45
N GLN A 96 1.12 31.13 2.60
CA GLN A 96 1.65 31.91 1.48
C GLN A 96 2.97 31.31 0.97
N ASN A 97 3.88 30.96 1.88
CA ASN A 97 5.16 30.35 1.51
C ASN A 97 4.95 28.97 0.89
N LYS A 98 4.01 28.17 1.40
CA LYS A 98 3.58 26.91 0.78
C LYS A 98 3.09 27.15 -0.65
N ALA A 99 2.16 28.09 -0.85
CA ALA A 99 1.60 28.36 -2.18
C ALA A 99 2.66 28.84 -3.20
N LEU A 100 3.70 29.55 -2.76
CA LEU A 100 4.85 29.90 -3.60
C LEU A 100 5.72 28.68 -3.90
N LEU A 101 6.03 27.88 -2.87
CA LEU A 101 6.88 26.70 -2.98
C LEU A 101 6.26 25.63 -3.89
N SER A 102 4.94 25.41 -3.80
CA SER A 102 4.18 24.45 -4.61
C SER A 102 4.19 24.74 -6.11
N ARG A 103 4.69 25.91 -6.55
CA ARG A 103 4.87 26.23 -7.98
C ARG A 103 6.07 25.53 -8.62
N TYR A 104 6.94 24.95 -7.78
CA TYR A 104 8.16 24.29 -8.16
C TYR A 104 8.06 22.81 -7.80
N ASP A 105 8.55 21.94 -8.69
CA ASP A 105 8.84 20.55 -8.34
C ASP A 105 10.35 20.41 -8.09
N PHE A 106 10.69 19.77 -6.97
CA PHE A 106 12.06 19.64 -6.48
C PHE A 106 12.19 18.42 -5.57
N ASP A 107 13.42 18.13 -5.15
CA ASP A 107 13.74 16.96 -4.34
C ASP A 107 12.97 17.00 -2.99
N PHE A 108 12.21 15.93 -2.73
CA PHE A 108 11.28 15.87 -1.60
C PHE A 108 11.95 16.07 -0.24
N PHE A 109 13.21 15.65 -0.05
CA PHE A 109 13.93 15.84 1.21
C PHE A 109 13.99 17.31 1.64
N ALA A 110 13.97 18.26 0.70
CA ALA A 110 14.04 19.68 1.01
C ALA A 110 12.68 20.28 1.40
N TRP A 111 11.56 19.60 1.10
CA TRP A 111 10.21 20.07 1.39
C TRP A 111 9.98 20.11 2.92
N PRO A 112 9.46 21.20 3.50
CA PRO A 112 9.20 21.26 4.95
C PRO A 112 8.15 20.26 5.42
N VAL A 113 8.34 19.67 6.60
CA VAL A 113 7.30 18.83 7.23
C VAL A 113 6.10 19.71 7.60
N GLU A 114 4.91 19.30 7.18
CA GLU A 114 3.69 20.10 7.38
C GLU A 114 2.79 19.58 8.50
N TYR A 115 2.94 18.30 8.84
CA TYR A 115 2.22 17.64 9.91
C TYR A 115 3.03 16.46 10.45
N SER A 116 3.16 16.39 11.76
CA SER A 116 3.81 15.29 12.47
C SER A 116 2.77 14.43 13.19
N TRP A 117 3.05 13.11 13.27
CA TRP A 117 2.30 12.19 14.13
C TRP A 117 2.16 12.70 15.58
N ALA A 118 3.15 13.48 16.05
CA ALA A 118 3.17 14.03 17.40
C ALA A 118 2.12 15.13 17.65
N GLU A 119 1.56 15.73 16.58
CA GLU A 119 0.53 16.77 16.69
C GLU A 119 -0.87 16.20 16.95
N GLY A 120 -1.08 14.90 16.76
CA GLY A 120 -2.37 14.25 16.95
C GLY A 120 -2.49 13.45 18.25
N GLN A 121 -3.60 12.74 18.38
CA GLN A 121 -3.97 11.90 19.53
C GLN A 121 -2.97 10.74 19.82
N ARG A 122 -2.05 10.46 18.89
CA ARG A 122 -0.97 9.49 19.11
C ARG A 122 0.18 10.12 19.87
N GLY A 123 0.53 11.37 19.54
CA GLY A 123 1.62 12.12 20.17
C GLY A 123 1.36 12.45 21.64
N ASP A 124 0.12 12.73 22.01
CA ASP A 124 -0.28 13.02 23.39
C ASP A 124 -0.58 11.74 24.22
N GLY A 125 -0.58 10.57 23.59
CA GLY A 125 -0.86 9.27 24.22
C GLY A 125 -2.34 8.99 24.50
N SER A 126 -3.26 9.86 24.07
CA SER A 126 -4.71 9.71 24.32
C SER A 126 -5.34 8.53 23.58
N LYS A 127 -4.73 8.10 22.46
CA LYS A 127 -5.20 6.94 21.69
C LYS A 127 -4.04 5.95 21.46
N PRO A 128 -3.89 4.88 22.25
CA PRO A 128 -2.88 3.84 21.99
C PRO A 128 -3.21 2.99 20.76
N LYS A 129 -2.19 2.44 20.08
CA LYS A 129 -2.37 1.59 18.89
C LYS A 129 -2.91 0.23 19.30
N ILE A 130 -3.95 -0.22 18.60
CA ILE A 130 -4.42 -1.60 18.70
C ILE A 130 -3.51 -2.45 17.81
N GLN A 131 -2.96 -3.51 18.38
CA GLN A 131 -2.17 -4.50 17.65
C GLN A 131 -2.79 -5.88 17.79
N VAL A 132 -2.81 -6.64 16.70
CA VAL A 132 -3.15 -8.06 16.76
C VAL A 132 -2.02 -8.79 17.51
N PRO A 133 -2.33 -9.65 18.50
CA PRO A 133 -1.30 -10.35 19.28
C PRO A 133 -0.30 -11.07 18.38
N LYS A 134 0.99 -10.71 18.48
CA LYS A 134 2.07 -11.47 17.84
C LYS A 134 2.20 -12.81 18.58
N ARG A 135 2.18 -13.94 17.87
CA ARG A 135 2.46 -15.26 18.49
C ARG A 135 3.86 -15.23 19.12
N THR A 136 3.93 -15.20 20.44
CA THR A 136 5.19 -15.25 21.20
C THR A 136 5.79 -16.66 21.12
N ARG A 137 7.06 -16.76 20.70
CA ARG A 137 7.79 -18.03 20.66
C ARG A 137 8.25 -18.42 22.07
N SER A 138 8.21 -19.71 22.40
CA SER A 138 8.77 -20.24 23.64
C SER A 138 10.31 -20.19 23.60
N PHE A 139 10.95 -19.84 24.73
CA PHE A 139 12.40 -19.64 24.86
C PHE A 139 13.21 -20.92 24.55
N ALA A 140 12.63 -22.10 24.81
CA ALA A 140 13.27 -23.40 24.56
C ALA A 140 13.42 -23.74 23.06
N ASP A 141 12.61 -23.12 22.20
CA ASP A 141 12.59 -23.35 20.75
C ASP A 141 13.68 -22.53 19.99
N SER A 142 14.41 -21.68 20.71
CA SER A 142 15.24 -20.61 20.12
C SER A 142 16.70 -21.00 19.87
N PHE A 143 17.26 -22.01 20.55
CA PHE A 143 18.70 -22.31 20.47
C PHE A 143 19.09 -23.22 19.29
N THR A 144 18.21 -24.12 18.86
CA THR A 144 18.47 -25.06 17.74
C THR A 144 18.23 -24.44 16.36
N ARG A 145 17.62 -23.24 16.30
CA ARG A 145 17.18 -22.58 15.06
C ARG A 145 17.97 -21.32 14.69
N ILE A 146 19.00 -20.97 15.47
CA ILE A 146 19.84 -19.77 15.28
C ILE A 146 20.35 -19.64 13.82
N PRO A 147 20.89 -20.69 13.16
CA PRO A 147 21.34 -20.55 11.77
C PRO A 147 20.21 -20.19 10.80
N CYS A 148 19.03 -20.80 10.97
CA CYS A 148 17.84 -20.50 10.17
C CYS A 148 17.32 -19.09 10.45
N ASP A 149 17.38 -18.61 11.69
CA ASP A 149 16.97 -17.26 12.05
C ASP A 149 17.90 -16.20 11.44
N VAL A 150 19.22 -16.46 11.40
CA VAL A 150 20.20 -15.60 10.72
C VAL A 150 19.94 -15.56 9.21
N ILE A 151 19.72 -16.73 8.58
CA ILE A 151 19.39 -16.78 7.14
C ILE A 151 18.06 -16.08 6.87
N SER A 152 17.06 -16.27 7.74
CA SER A 152 15.75 -15.59 7.65
C SER A 152 15.90 -14.08 7.76
N TYR A 153 16.72 -13.60 8.71
CA TYR A 153 17.02 -12.18 8.89
C TYR A 153 17.68 -11.61 7.64
N ILE A 154 18.76 -12.23 7.16
CA ILE A 154 19.47 -11.78 5.95
C ILE A 154 18.49 -11.78 4.76
N GLY A 155 17.74 -12.86 4.58
CA GLY A 155 16.74 -13.00 3.52
C GLY A 155 15.70 -11.88 3.55
N ALA A 156 15.07 -11.65 4.71
CA ALA A 156 14.07 -10.60 4.89
C ALA A 156 14.64 -9.21 4.62
N HIS A 157 15.79 -8.87 5.20
CA HIS A 157 16.35 -7.52 5.15
C HIS A 157 17.13 -7.19 3.86
N THR A 158 17.36 -8.17 2.98
CA THR A 158 18.05 -7.95 1.69
C THR A 158 17.14 -8.21 0.49
N PHE A 159 16.85 -9.46 0.16
CA PHE A 159 16.15 -9.84 -1.07
C PHE A 159 14.63 -9.97 -0.88
N GLY A 160 14.20 -10.60 0.22
CA GLY A 160 12.79 -10.88 0.53
C GLY A 160 11.94 -9.61 0.54
N ARG A 161 12.30 -8.60 1.34
CA ARG A 161 11.58 -7.32 1.36
C ARG A 161 11.51 -6.66 -0.02
N ARG A 162 12.59 -6.72 -0.80
CA ARG A 162 12.65 -6.12 -2.15
C ARG A 162 11.75 -6.84 -3.16
N MET A 163 11.50 -8.14 -2.97
CA MET A 163 10.49 -8.86 -3.76
C MET A 163 9.07 -8.57 -3.30
N VAL A 164 8.86 -8.41 -1.99
CA VAL A 164 7.54 -8.09 -1.44
C VAL A 164 7.13 -6.67 -1.83
N TYR A 165 8.06 -5.71 -1.82
CA TYR A 165 7.87 -4.30 -2.21
C TYR A 165 8.92 -3.83 -3.23
N PRO A 166 8.82 -4.24 -4.51
CA PRO A 166 9.75 -3.80 -5.55
C PRO A 166 9.70 -2.30 -5.82
N GLY A 167 8.57 -1.62 -5.55
CA GLY A 167 8.43 -0.17 -5.67
C GLY A 167 9.40 0.63 -4.79
N ALA A 168 9.82 0.09 -3.64
CA ALA A 168 10.81 0.72 -2.77
C ALA A 168 12.27 0.56 -3.25
N THR A 169 12.50 -0.16 -4.36
CA THR A 169 13.87 -0.33 -4.89
C THR A 169 14.30 0.90 -5.68
N GLY A 170 15.57 1.29 -5.52
CA GLY A 170 16.13 2.42 -6.28
C GLY A 170 16.06 2.24 -7.80
N LEU A 171 16.10 0.99 -8.29
CA LEU A 171 15.95 0.70 -9.72
C LEU A 171 14.51 0.98 -10.19
N MET A 172 13.49 0.47 -9.48
CA MET A 172 12.10 0.71 -9.85
C MET A 172 11.77 2.20 -9.79
N ASN A 173 12.11 2.87 -8.69
CA ASN A 173 11.94 4.32 -8.53
C ASN A 173 12.58 5.10 -9.69
N ALA A 174 13.78 4.71 -10.16
CA ALA A 174 14.42 5.35 -11.29
C ALA A 174 13.69 5.08 -12.63
N LEU A 175 13.19 3.87 -12.85
CA LEU A 175 12.48 3.48 -14.07
C LEU A 175 11.13 4.20 -14.20
N VAL A 176 10.36 4.31 -13.11
CA VAL A 176 9.02 4.93 -13.15
C VAL A 176 9.05 6.44 -12.94
N SER A 177 10.18 7.01 -12.51
CA SER A 177 10.30 8.44 -12.18
C SER A 177 9.68 9.39 -13.21
N PRO A 178 9.88 9.24 -14.54
CA PRO A 178 9.24 10.12 -15.52
C PRO A 178 7.71 10.06 -15.50
N MET A 179 7.15 8.86 -15.29
CA MET A 179 5.70 8.65 -15.21
C MET A 179 5.13 9.26 -13.93
N LEU A 180 5.83 9.10 -12.79
CA LEU A 180 5.43 9.70 -11.52
C LEU A 180 5.42 11.24 -11.59
N MET A 181 6.44 11.82 -12.22
CA MET A 181 6.53 13.26 -12.44
C MET A 181 5.33 13.80 -13.24
N GLU A 182 4.99 13.13 -14.34
CA GLU A 182 3.84 13.50 -15.16
C GLU A 182 2.51 13.28 -14.43
N GLY A 183 2.35 12.17 -13.70
CA GLY A 183 1.17 11.89 -12.89
C GLY A 183 0.95 12.94 -11.80
N ARG A 184 2.01 13.29 -11.06
CA ARG A 184 1.97 14.37 -10.06
C ARG A 184 1.59 15.71 -10.68
N LYS A 185 2.18 16.04 -11.84
CA LYS A 185 1.87 17.27 -12.56
C LYS A 185 0.38 17.34 -12.91
N LYS A 186 -0.20 16.27 -13.46
CA LYS A 186 -1.65 16.20 -13.77
C LYS A 186 -2.51 16.36 -12.52
N LEU A 187 -2.15 15.73 -11.41
CA LEU A 187 -2.86 15.89 -10.14
C LEU A 187 -2.85 17.36 -9.68
N VAL A 188 -1.71 18.04 -9.74
CA VAL A 188 -1.59 19.44 -9.33
C VAL A 188 -2.31 20.38 -10.30
N GLU A 189 -2.04 20.29 -11.59
CA GLU A 189 -2.51 21.25 -12.60
C GLU A 189 -3.98 21.02 -13.00
N GLU A 190 -4.40 19.77 -13.17
CA GLU A 190 -5.74 19.43 -13.68
C GLU A 190 -6.75 19.11 -12.56
N ARG A 191 -6.26 18.68 -11.39
CA ARG A 191 -7.11 18.26 -10.25
C ARG A 191 -6.95 19.13 -9.01
N GLN A 192 -6.17 20.22 -9.07
CA GLN A 192 -5.91 21.10 -7.94
C GLN A 192 -5.33 20.36 -6.71
N GLY A 193 -4.54 19.32 -6.98
CA GLY A 193 -3.91 18.50 -5.96
C GLY A 193 -2.90 19.30 -5.12
N ILE A 194 -2.93 19.06 -3.81
CA ILE A 194 -2.06 19.66 -2.82
C ILE A 194 -1.11 18.59 -2.29
N ARG A 195 0.16 18.66 -2.72
CA ARG A 195 1.23 17.81 -2.17
C ARG A 195 1.58 18.26 -0.75
N THR A 196 1.80 17.29 0.14
CA THR A 196 2.11 17.54 1.56
C THR A 196 3.11 16.51 2.06
N LYS A 197 4.11 16.94 2.83
CA LYS A 197 5.03 16.05 3.57
C LYS A 197 4.53 15.82 5.00
N LEU A 198 4.35 14.56 5.37
CA LEU A 198 4.00 14.14 6.72
C LEU A 198 5.22 13.48 7.40
N LEU A 199 5.34 13.59 8.73
CA LEU A 199 6.38 12.90 9.51
C LEU A 199 5.76 11.82 10.39
N SER A 200 6.08 10.56 10.13
CA SER A 200 5.61 9.40 10.89
C SER A 200 6.37 9.21 12.22
N GLU A 201 5.86 8.30 13.06
CA GLU A 201 6.45 8.00 14.38
C GLU A 201 7.89 7.47 14.30
N ASP A 202 8.20 6.68 13.28
CA ASP A 202 9.55 6.18 13.02
C ASP A 202 10.41 7.14 12.21
N LEU A 203 10.05 8.43 12.21
CA LEU A 203 10.76 9.54 11.56
C LEU A 203 10.88 9.41 10.03
N ASN A 204 9.98 8.64 9.41
CA ASN A 204 9.89 8.62 7.96
C ASN A 204 9.06 9.82 7.47
N GLU A 205 9.55 10.45 6.41
CA GLU A 205 8.83 11.46 5.68
C GLU A 205 7.93 10.77 4.65
N ILE A 206 6.63 11.00 4.73
CA ILE A 206 5.62 10.37 3.87
C ILE A 206 5.10 11.41 2.88
N ASP A 207 5.22 11.09 1.58
CA ASP A 207 4.76 11.92 0.47
C ASP A 207 3.28 11.65 0.20
N THR A 208 2.48 12.72 0.22
CA THR A 208 1.02 12.65 0.07
C THR A 208 0.51 13.68 -0.91
N MET A 209 -0.64 13.38 -1.51
CA MET A 209 -1.37 14.25 -2.42
C MET A 209 -2.84 14.27 -2.06
N PHE A 210 -3.34 15.45 -1.71
CA PHE A 210 -4.74 15.66 -1.38
C PHE A 210 -5.46 16.39 -2.52
N VAL A 211 -6.60 15.86 -2.96
CA VAL A 211 -7.52 16.52 -3.89
C VAL A 211 -8.84 16.75 -3.16
N ASP A 212 -9.15 18.01 -2.89
CA ASP A 212 -10.39 18.42 -2.22
C ASP A 212 -11.52 18.62 -3.23
N ARG A 213 -12.64 17.93 -3.02
CA ARG A 213 -13.84 18.05 -3.85
C ARG A 213 -15.06 18.56 -3.11
N ARG A 214 -14.94 18.95 -1.84
CA ARG A 214 -16.07 19.47 -1.04
C ARG A 214 -16.74 20.70 -1.65
N HIS A 215 -15.99 21.48 -2.43
CA HIS A 215 -16.46 22.70 -3.11
C HIS A 215 -16.73 22.53 -4.60
N THR A 216 -16.76 21.28 -5.09
CA THR A 216 -17.08 20.98 -6.49
C THR A 216 -18.55 20.61 -6.66
N SER A 217 -19.03 20.45 -7.90
CA SER A 217 -20.38 19.97 -8.20
C SER A 217 -20.60 18.47 -7.92
N SER A 218 -19.55 17.74 -7.50
CA SER A 218 -19.63 16.31 -7.23
C SER A 218 -20.32 16.02 -5.89
N ILE A 219 -21.39 15.22 -5.94
CA ILE A 219 -22.10 14.73 -4.76
C ILE A 219 -21.21 13.94 -3.78
N ASN A 220 -20.15 13.30 -4.29
CA ASN A 220 -19.26 12.45 -3.53
C ASN A 220 -18.12 13.23 -2.84
N GLY A 221 -17.98 14.53 -3.11
CA GLY A 221 -16.84 15.33 -2.64
C GLY A 221 -16.74 15.48 -1.11
N GLN A 222 -17.84 15.26 -0.37
CA GLN A 222 -17.85 15.28 1.09
C GLN A 222 -17.24 14.03 1.73
N THR A 223 -17.07 12.95 0.96
CA THR A 223 -16.40 11.74 1.43
C THR A 223 -14.95 11.75 0.95
N LEU A 224 -14.02 11.54 1.88
CA LEU A 224 -12.60 11.35 1.60
C LEU A 224 -12.33 9.87 1.34
N VAL A 225 -11.58 9.57 0.28
CA VAL A 225 -11.02 8.23 0.07
C VAL A 225 -9.52 8.30 0.33
N VAL A 226 -9.06 7.58 1.35
CA VAL A 226 -7.63 7.38 1.62
C VAL A 226 -7.19 6.12 0.89
N THR A 227 -6.22 6.25 -0.02
CA THR A 227 -5.85 5.16 -0.94
C THR A 227 -4.50 4.55 -0.58
N SER A 228 -4.45 3.23 -0.39
CA SER A 228 -3.22 2.47 -0.14
C SER A 228 -2.86 1.61 -1.34
N GLU A 229 -1.68 1.87 -1.91
CA GLU A 229 -1.25 1.30 -3.19
C GLU A 229 -0.74 -0.15 -3.10
N GLY A 230 -0.50 -0.74 -4.28
CA GLY A 230 0.12 -2.06 -4.40
C GLY A 230 1.65 -2.04 -4.20
N ASN A 231 2.28 -3.21 -4.28
CA ASN A 231 3.71 -3.36 -3.99
C ASN A 231 4.69 -2.72 -4.98
N ALA A 232 4.17 -2.25 -6.11
CA ALA A 232 4.81 -1.39 -7.10
C ALA A 232 3.88 -0.25 -7.54
N GLY A 233 2.85 0.05 -6.72
CA GLY A 233 1.90 1.12 -6.97
C GLY A 233 2.38 2.43 -6.34
N PHE A 234 1.97 3.55 -6.94
CA PHE A 234 2.32 4.90 -6.50
C PHE A 234 1.09 5.78 -6.64
N TYR A 235 0.84 6.68 -5.68
CA TYR A 235 -0.39 7.49 -5.72
C TYR A 235 -0.50 8.32 -7.00
N GLU A 236 0.63 8.68 -7.61
CA GLU A 236 0.68 9.51 -8.81
C GLU A 236 -0.01 8.87 -10.02
N ILE A 237 -0.02 7.53 -10.09
CA ILE A 237 -0.45 6.77 -11.28
C ILE A 237 -1.28 5.52 -10.94
N GLY A 238 -1.58 5.30 -9.66
CA GLY A 238 -2.14 4.07 -9.14
C GLY A 238 -3.65 4.12 -8.86
N CYS A 239 -4.05 3.42 -7.80
CA CYS A 239 -5.45 3.25 -7.42
C CYS A 239 -6.14 4.57 -7.01
N ALA A 240 -5.40 5.64 -6.70
CA ALA A 240 -5.95 6.96 -6.42
C ALA A 240 -6.84 7.53 -7.56
N CYS A 241 -6.58 7.14 -8.81
CA CYS A 241 -7.36 7.58 -9.97
C CYS A 241 -8.82 7.10 -9.93
N THR A 242 -9.10 5.89 -9.45
CA THR A 242 -10.44 5.31 -9.44
C THR A 242 -11.46 6.13 -8.61
N PRO A 243 -11.23 6.43 -7.32
CA PRO A 243 -12.12 7.28 -6.54
C PRO A 243 -12.11 8.74 -7.05
N LEU A 244 -11.01 9.20 -7.67
CA LEU A 244 -11.00 10.49 -8.35
C LEU A 244 -11.96 10.51 -9.55
N GLU A 245 -12.03 9.48 -10.35
CA GLU A 245 -12.99 9.40 -11.45
C GLU A 245 -14.43 9.25 -10.95
N ALA A 246 -14.63 8.58 -9.80
CA ALA A 246 -15.92 8.47 -9.12
C ALA A 246 -16.36 9.73 -8.35
N GLY A 247 -15.59 10.83 -8.43
CA GLY A 247 -15.99 12.15 -7.91
C GLY A 247 -15.71 12.39 -6.42
N TYR A 248 -14.95 11.54 -5.73
CA TYR A 248 -14.64 11.71 -4.31
C TYR A 248 -13.54 12.74 -4.05
N SER A 249 -13.44 13.24 -2.81
CA SER A 249 -12.16 13.80 -2.32
C SER A 249 -11.18 12.65 -2.12
N VAL A 250 -9.89 12.83 -2.41
CA VAL A 250 -8.90 11.74 -2.35
C VAL A 250 -7.63 12.19 -1.64
N LEU A 251 -7.13 11.34 -0.74
CA LEU A 251 -5.81 11.46 -0.13
C LEU A 251 -4.97 10.24 -0.54
N GLY A 252 -4.13 10.43 -1.54
CA GLY A 252 -3.14 9.46 -1.97
C GLY A 252 -1.83 9.64 -1.21
N TRP A 253 -1.12 8.55 -0.96
CA TRP A 253 0.17 8.56 -0.26
C TRP A 253 1.08 7.43 -0.77
N ASN A 254 2.39 7.62 -0.66
CA ASN A 254 3.39 6.63 -1.05
C ASN A 254 3.92 5.89 0.18
N HIS A 255 4.00 4.55 0.08
CA HIS A 255 4.61 3.66 1.08
C HIS A 255 6.02 4.13 1.49
N PRO A 256 6.50 3.80 2.70
CA PRO A 256 7.90 4.04 3.08
C PRO A 256 8.89 3.50 2.03
N GLY A 257 9.79 4.37 1.56
CA GLY A 257 10.77 4.07 0.52
C GLY A 257 10.28 4.19 -0.93
N PHE A 258 8.99 4.53 -1.17
CA PHE A 258 8.45 4.72 -2.51
C PHE A 258 8.55 6.18 -2.93
N ALA A 259 9.09 6.42 -4.12
CA ALA A 259 9.20 7.75 -4.73
C ALA A 259 9.78 8.81 -3.77
N GLY A 260 8.95 9.77 -3.33
CA GLY A 260 9.34 10.81 -2.37
C GLY A 260 9.50 10.30 -0.94
N SER A 261 8.73 9.28 -0.53
CA SER A 261 8.71 8.81 0.86
C SER A 261 10.04 8.16 1.28
N THR A 262 10.51 8.48 2.49
CA THR A 262 11.72 7.88 3.06
C THR A 262 11.43 6.55 3.76
N GLY A 263 12.47 5.86 4.22
CA GLY A 263 12.34 4.63 4.99
C GLY A 263 12.29 3.36 4.17
N VAL A 264 11.75 2.30 4.77
CA VAL A 264 11.61 0.97 4.16
C VAL A 264 10.25 0.37 4.50
N PRO A 265 9.62 -0.37 3.57
CA PRO A 265 8.26 -0.89 3.77
C PRO A 265 8.32 -2.18 4.60
N LEU A 266 8.37 -2.01 5.92
CA LEU A 266 8.19 -3.06 6.91
C LEU A 266 6.79 -2.92 7.54
N PRO A 267 6.22 -4.00 8.09
CA PRO A 267 4.89 -3.97 8.72
C PRO A 267 4.71 -2.79 9.69
N ASP A 268 5.65 -2.55 10.59
CA ASP A 268 5.54 -1.47 11.59
C ASP A 268 5.66 -0.08 10.93
N SER A 269 6.48 0.08 9.89
CA SER A 269 6.63 1.34 9.15
C SER A 269 5.42 1.66 8.28
N GLU A 270 4.78 0.65 7.66
CA GLU A 270 3.48 0.80 6.97
C GLU A 270 2.38 1.29 7.92
N GLN A 271 2.32 0.71 9.12
CA GLN A 271 1.38 1.13 10.17
C GLN A 271 1.63 2.59 10.58
N ASN A 272 2.89 2.95 10.85
CA ASN A 272 3.25 4.32 11.22
C ASN A 272 2.93 5.34 10.13
N ALA A 273 3.13 4.96 8.86
CA ALA A 273 2.85 5.81 7.71
C ALA A 273 1.34 6.07 7.56
N VAL A 274 0.50 5.02 7.57
CA VAL A 274 -0.95 5.23 7.44
C VAL A 274 -1.56 5.91 8.65
N ASP A 275 -1.00 5.69 9.85
CA ASP A 275 -1.46 6.33 11.07
C ASP A 275 -1.27 7.85 11.02
N VAL A 276 -0.13 8.36 10.51
CA VAL A 276 0.04 9.81 10.33
C VAL A 276 -0.85 10.34 9.19
N VAL A 277 -1.09 9.57 8.13
CA VAL A 277 -2.02 9.93 7.04
C VAL A 277 -3.45 10.09 7.56
N MET A 278 -3.91 9.15 8.39
CA MET A 278 -5.25 9.21 9.01
C MET A 278 -5.37 10.38 9.99
N GLN A 279 -4.37 10.61 10.82
CA GLN A 279 -4.35 11.76 11.73
C GLN A 279 -4.36 13.09 10.96
N PHE A 280 -3.60 13.19 9.86
CA PHE A 280 -3.61 14.36 9.00
C PHE A 280 -5.00 14.60 8.37
N ALA A 281 -5.63 13.54 7.86
CA ALA A 281 -6.98 13.60 7.29
C ALA A 281 -8.02 14.13 8.30
N ILE A 282 -7.96 13.67 9.53
CA ILE A 282 -8.91 14.03 10.58
C ILE A 282 -8.60 15.42 11.15
N ASN A 283 -7.37 15.62 11.64
CA ASN A 283 -7.01 16.78 12.45
C ASN A 283 -6.68 18.01 11.62
N LYS A 284 -6.17 17.83 10.40
CA LYS A 284 -5.71 18.94 9.54
C LYS A 284 -6.63 19.20 8.35
N LEU A 285 -7.09 18.14 7.66
CA LEU A 285 -8.02 18.29 6.53
C LEU A 285 -9.49 18.42 6.97
N GLY A 286 -9.80 18.03 8.22
CA GLY A 286 -11.10 18.24 8.85
C GLY A 286 -12.18 17.25 8.44
N PHE A 287 -11.83 16.08 7.92
CA PHE A 287 -12.79 15.02 7.65
C PHE A 287 -13.10 14.25 8.94
N GLN A 288 -14.38 14.06 9.24
CA GLN A 288 -14.79 13.17 10.32
C GLN A 288 -14.52 11.71 9.92
N PRO A 289 -14.22 10.81 10.87
CA PRO A 289 -13.99 9.39 10.55
C PRO A 289 -15.10 8.77 9.68
N ASP A 290 -16.37 9.05 9.99
CA ASP A 290 -17.54 8.57 9.25
C ASP A 290 -17.70 9.17 7.83
N GLN A 291 -16.82 10.08 7.44
CA GLN A 291 -16.67 10.63 6.10
C GLN A 291 -15.46 10.02 5.34
N ILE A 292 -14.72 9.11 5.94
CA ILE A 292 -13.50 8.53 5.35
C ILE A 292 -13.77 7.09 4.89
N VAL A 293 -13.45 6.80 3.64
CA VAL A 293 -13.38 5.43 3.09
C VAL A 293 -11.92 5.05 2.91
N LEU A 294 -11.59 3.85 3.37
CA LEU A 294 -10.27 3.25 3.15
C LEU A 294 -10.35 2.40 1.89
N PHE A 295 -9.60 2.80 0.87
CA PHE A 295 -9.48 2.05 -0.38
C PHE A 295 -8.07 1.49 -0.50
N ALA A 296 -7.96 0.22 -0.85
CA ALA A 296 -6.66 -0.38 -1.07
C ALA A 296 -6.63 -1.33 -2.24
N TRP A 297 -5.48 -1.39 -2.89
CA TRP A 297 -5.18 -2.35 -3.94
C TRP A 297 -4.08 -3.32 -3.49
N SER A 298 -4.31 -4.62 -3.68
CA SER A 298 -3.29 -5.66 -3.47
C SER A 298 -2.70 -5.63 -2.05
N ILE A 299 -1.38 -5.57 -1.92
CA ILE A 299 -0.67 -5.52 -0.62
C ILE A 299 -1.09 -4.34 0.26
N GLY A 300 -1.56 -3.23 -0.33
CA GLY A 300 -2.07 -2.07 0.39
C GLY A 300 -3.24 -2.41 1.30
N GLY A 301 -3.91 -3.55 1.06
CA GLY A 301 -4.93 -4.09 1.94
C GLY A 301 -4.44 -4.32 3.37
N TYR A 302 -3.16 -4.66 3.57
CA TYR A 302 -2.58 -4.71 4.90
C TYR A 302 -2.67 -3.37 5.62
N THR A 303 -2.27 -2.31 4.95
CA THR A 303 -2.20 -0.98 5.53
C THR A 303 -3.61 -0.41 5.78
N ALA A 304 -4.53 -0.61 4.84
CA ALA A 304 -5.92 -0.18 5.00
C ALA A 304 -6.66 -0.96 6.09
N THR A 305 -6.45 -2.27 6.23
CA THR A 305 -7.12 -3.06 7.28
C THR A 305 -6.58 -2.77 8.67
N TRP A 306 -5.29 -2.44 8.79
CA TRP A 306 -4.74 -1.93 10.05
C TRP A 306 -5.37 -0.58 10.44
N ALA A 307 -5.53 0.33 9.46
CA ALA A 307 -6.20 1.61 9.67
C ALA A 307 -7.66 1.40 10.07
N ALA A 308 -8.40 0.51 9.40
CA ALA A 308 -9.78 0.19 9.74
C ALA A 308 -9.94 -0.32 11.18
N MET A 309 -9.01 -1.17 11.64
CA MET A 309 -8.97 -1.66 13.03
C MET A 309 -8.70 -0.54 14.05
N ASN A 310 -7.85 0.44 13.71
CA ASN A 310 -7.45 1.53 14.62
C ASN A 310 -8.38 2.77 14.55
N TYR A 311 -9.16 2.88 13.49
CA TYR A 311 -10.14 3.92 13.22
C TYR A 311 -11.47 3.26 12.86
N PRO A 312 -12.13 2.56 13.81
CA PRO A 312 -13.29 1.72 13.51
C PRO A 312 -14.53 2.49 13.05
N ASP A 313 -14.56 3.81 13.29
CA ASP A 313 -15.64 4.71 12.89
C ASP A 313 -15.52 5.18 11.43
N VAL A 314 -14.53 4.68 10.67
CA VAL A 314 -14.46 4.98 9.24
C VAL A 314 -15.73 4.55 8.51
N LYS A 315 -16.10 5.30 7.47
CA LYS A 315 -17.34 5.08 6.71
C LYS A 315 -17.41 3.68 6.11
N ALA A 316 -16.31 3.23 5.51
CA ALA A 316 -16.26 1.96 4.81
C ALA A 316 -14.81 1.52 4.48
N VAL A 317 -14.66 0.23 4.17
CA VAL A 317 -13.43 -0.35 3.62
C VAL A 317 -13.73 -0.98 2.26
N VAL A 318 -12.94 -0.65 1.24
CA VAL A 318 -13.01 -1.24 -0.11
C VAL A 318 -11.65 -1.84 -0.44
N LEU A 319 -11.61 -3.13 -0.73
CA LEU A 319 -10.38 -3.89 -0.99
C LEU A 319 -10.41 -4.46 -2.41
N ASP A 320 -9.60 -3.91 -3.31
CA ASP A 320 -9.42 -4.42 -4.68
C ASP A 320 -8.22 -5.37 -4.73
N ALA A 321 -8.42 -6.57 -5.29
CA ALA A 321 -7.36 -7.55 -5.53
C ALA A 321 -6.49 -7.85 -4.30
N THR A 322 -7.09 -7.81 -3.12
CA THR A 322 -6.42 -8.05 -1.84
C THR A 322 -6.48 -9.54 -1.44
N PHE A 323 -5.66 -9.94 -0.47
CA PHE A 323 -5.54 -11.31 0.03
C PHE A 323 -5.70 -11.38 1.54
N ASP A 324 -5.74 -12.58 2.10
CA ASP A 324 -5.95 -12.80 3.54
C ASP A 324 -4.66 -12.80 4.38
N ASP A 325 -3.57 -13.35 3.82
CA ASP A 325 -2.27 -13.54 4.47
C ASP A 325 -1.16 -13.61 3.41
N LEU A 326 0.01 -13.00 3.67
CA LEU A 326 1.13 -13.03 2.70
C LEU A 326 1.78 -14.42 2.58
N THR A 327 1.76 -15.22 3.65
CA THR A 327 2.53 -16.47 3.74
C THR A 327 2.22 -17.47 2.62
N PRO A 328 0.95 -17.77 2.29
CA PRO A 328 0.62 -18.72 1.22
C PRO A 328 1.12 -18.23 -0.14
N LEU A 329 1.04 -16.92 -0.42
CA LEU A 329 1.53 -16.32 -1.66
C LEU A 329 3.06 -16.42 -1.76
N ALA A 330 3.77 -16.06 -0.69
CA ALA A 330 5.22 -16.15 -0.66
C ALA A 330 5.74 -17.58 -0.80
N VAL A 331 5.08 -18.56 -0.16
CA VAL A 331 5.43 -19.97 -0.30
C VAL A 331 5.18 -20.47 -1.72
N ALA A 332 4.06 -20.10 -2.35
CA ALA A 332 3.70 -20.55 -3.69
C ALA A 332 4.66 -20.06 -4.80
N LYS A 333 5.41 -18.98 -4.57
CA LYS A 333 6.38 -18.44 -5.53
C LYS A 333 7.81 -18.94 -5.32
N MET A 334 8.04 -19.81 -4.34
CA MET A 334 9.37 -20.31 -3.97
C MET A 334 9.46 -21.83 -4.16
N PRO A 335 10.65 -22.41 -4.35
CA PRO A 335 10.82 -23.86 -4.41
C PRO A 335 10.29 -24.57 -3.16
N GLU A 336 9.66 -25.73 -3.32
CA GLU A 336 9.07 -26.49 -2.20
C GLU A 336 10.05 -26.77 -1.06
N SER A 337 11.33 -27.02 -1.40
CA SER A 337 12.40 -27.27 -0.43
C SER A 337 12.66 -26.09 0.52
N TRP A 338 12.20 -24.87 0.18
CA TRP A 338 12.39 -23.66 0.97
C TRP A 338 11.13 -23.27 1.77
N GLN A 339 10.04 -24.01 1.64
CA GLN A 339 8.74 -23.68 2.25
C GLN A 339 8.82 -23.36 3.75
N GLY A 340 9.57 -24.16 4.52
CA GLY A 340 9.74 -23.95 5.96
C GLY A 340 10.47 -22.65 6.29
N LEU A 341 11.57 -22.36 5.58
CA LEU A 341 12.35 -21.14 5.75
C LEU A 341 11.54 -19.89 5.38
N ILE A 342 10.85 -19.93 4.24
CA ILE A 342 10.03 -18.80 3.75
C ILE A 342 8.88 -18.53 4.70
N ARG A 343 8.17 -19.57 5.15
CA ARG A 343 7.10 -19.44 6.16
C ARG A 343 7.62 -18.76 7.43
N ASN A 344 8.75 -19.21 7.95
CA ASN A 344 9.34 -18.63 9.17
C ASN A 344 9.77 -17.18 8.96
N THR A 345 10.44 -16.90 7.84
CA THR A 345 10.93 -15.57 7.47
C THR A 345 9.76 -14.57 7.35
N VAL A 346 8.72 -14.93 6.59
CA VAL A 346 7.54 -14.07 6.40
C VAL A 346 6.82 -13.84 7.72
N ARG A 347 6.56 -14.90 8.50
CA ARG A 347 5.87 -14.76 9.79
C ARG A 347 6.62 -13.92 10.81
N GLN A 348 7.95 -13.85 10.72
CA GLN A 348 8.77 -13.12 11.67
C GLN A 348 8.99 -11.66 11.28
N TYR A 349 9.22 -11.39 9.99
CA TYR A 349 9.67 -10.08 9.53
C TYR A 349 8.67 -9.35 8.63
N MET A 350 7.76 -10.09 7.97
CA MET A 350 6.80 -9.57 6.98
C MET A 350 5.40 -10.13 7.23
N HIS A 351 4.96 -10.13 8.50
CA HIS A 351 3.68 -10.73 8.86
C HIS A 351 2.50 -9.82 8.47
N LEU A 352 2.06 -9.95 7.21
CA LEU A 352 0.91 -9.22 6.69
C LEU A 352 -0.37 -10.06 6.92
N ASN A 353 -1.08 -9.77 8.01
CA ASN A 353 -2.23 -10.52 8.50
C ASN A 353 -3.57 -9.80 8.24
N ILE A 354 -3.86 -9.54 6.96
CA ILE A 354 -4.99 -8.73 6.49
C ILE A 354 -6.33 -9.22 7.05
N ALA A 355 -6.60 -10.53 6.99
CA ALA A 355 -7.85 -11.08 7.49
C ALA A 355 -8.04 -10.89 9.00
N GLU A 356 -6.97 -11.03 9.80
CA GLU A 356 -7.05 -10.85 11.26
C GLU A 356 -7.36 -9.39 11.62
N GLN A 357 -6.75 -8.44 10.91
CA GLN A 357 -7.01 -7.00 11.08
C GLN A 357 -8.42 -6.63 10.63
N LEU A 358 -8.84 -7.11 9.44
CA LEU A 358 -10.17 -6.83 8.88
C LEU A 358 -11.30 -7.36 9.77
N CYS A 359 -11.10 -8.49 10.44
CA CYS A 359 -12.09 -9.04 11.38
C CYS A 359 -12.32 -8.13 12.59
N GLN A 360 -11.37 -7.26 12.96
CA GLN A 360 -11.55 -6.29 14.05
C GLN A 360 -12.34 -5.05 13.62
N TYR A 361 -12.55 -4.83 12.32
CA TYR A 361 -13.30 -3.68 11.82
C TYR A 361 -14.80 -4.00 11.79
N PRO A 362 -15.65 -3.23 12.50
CA PRO A 362 -17.09 -3.51 12.60
C PRO A 362 -17.89 -2.96 11.41
N GLY A 363 -17.34 -2.03 10.62
CA GLY A 363 -18.09 -1.31 9.60
C GLY A 363 -18.27 -2.05 8.27
N PRO A 364 -18.83 -1.38 7.25
CA PRO A 364 -19.11 -1.95 5.93
C PRO A 364 -17.84 -2.28 5.13
N ILE A 365 -17.81 -3.45 4.47
CA ILE A 365 -16.66 -3.94 3.69
C ILE A 365 -17.11 -4.39 2.30
N LEU A 366 -16.39 -3.96 1.26
CA LEU A 366 -16.50 -4.51 -0.09
C LEU A 366 -15.16 -5.10 -0.51
N ILE A 367 -15.17 -6.35 -0.95
CA ILE A 367 -14.04 -7.04 -1.56
C ILE A 367 -14.30 -7.10 -3.07
N ILE A 368 -13.36 -6.60 -3.87
CA ILE A 368 -13.40 -6.70 -5.32
C ILE A 368 -12.37 -7.73 -5.72
N ARG A 369 -12.84 -8.88 -6.19
CA ARG A 369 -12.01 -9.99 -6.65
C ARG A 369 -11.81 -9.88 -8.16
N ARG A 370 -10.56 -9.99 -8.59
CA ARG A 370 -10.21 -10.04 -10.00
C ARG A 370 -10.26 -11.49 -10.49
N SER A 371 -11.12 -11.78 -11.45
CA SER A 371 -11.38 -13.15 -11.91
C SER A 371 -10.16 -13.79 -12.58
N LYS A 372 -9.30 -12.98 -13.22
CA LYS A 372 -8.11 -13.40 -13.99
C LYS A 372 -6.80 -13.05 -13.27
N ASP A 373 -6.83 -12.93 -11.94
CA ASP A 373 -5.67 -12.53 -11.16
C ASP A 373 -4.54 -13.56 -11.16
N GLU A 374 -3.36 -13.15 -11.59
CA GLU A 374 -2.14 -13.95 -11.70
C GLU A 374 -1.16 -13.75 -10.53
N ILE A 375 -1.41 -12.75 -9.68
CA ILE A 375 -0.50 -12.31 -8.61
C ILE A 375 -0.94 -12.84 -7.26
N ILE A 376 -2.22 -12.69 -6.90
CA ILE A 376 -2.76 -13.14 -5.61
C ILE A 376 -3.39 -14.54 -5.67
N THR A 377 -2.92 -15.36 -6.60
CA THR A 377 -3.26 -16.79 -6.74
C THR A 377 -2.09 -17.68 -6.30
N THR A 378 -2.40 -18.84 -5.70
CA THR A 378 -1.38 -19.81 -5.24
C THR A 378 -1.18 -21.00 -6.18
N LYS A 379 -1.97 -21.10 -7.25
CA LYS A 379 -1.82 -22.10 -8.31
C LYS A 379 -1.47 -21.41 -9.63
N GLU A 380 -1.73 -22.08 -10.74
CA GLU A 380 -1.56 -21.52 -12.09
C GLU A 380 -2.36 -20.22 -12.27
N PRO A 381 -1.82 -19.24 -13.03
CA PRO A 381 -2.51 -17.98 -13.33
C PRO A 381 -3.94 -18.19 -13.84
N GLY A 382 -4.89 -17.42 -13.32
CA GLY A 382 -6.29 -17.49 -13.73
C GLY A 382 -7.12 -18.60 -13.07
N HIS A 383 -6.53 -19.43 -12.20
CA HIS A 383 -7.31 -20.38 -11.40
C HIS A 383 -8.02 -19.65 -10.24
N ILE A 384 -9.24 -19.15 -10.50
CA ILE A 384 -10.04 -18.32 -9.58
C ILE A 384 -10.21 -18.94 -8.19
N GLY A 385 -10.35 -20.27 -8.09
CA GLY A 385 -10.44 -20.98 -6.82
C GLY A 385 -9.24 -20.81 -5.89
N SER A 386 -8.05 -20.51 -6.45
CA SER A 386 -6.82 -20.28 -5.70
C SER A 386 -6.56 -18.82 -5.36
N ASN A 387 -7.46 -17.91 -5.76
CA ASN A 387 -7.37 -16.49 -5.46
C ASN A 387 -7.53 -16.29 -3.94
N ARG A 388 -6.55 -15.62 -3.30
CA ARG A 388 -6.53 -15.43 -1.85
C ARG A 388 -7.59 -14.46 -1.33
N GLY A 389 -8.26 -13.71 -2.21
CA GLY A 389 -9.49 -12.99 -1.87
C GLY A 389 -10.61 -13.93 -1.40
N ASN A 390 -10.64 -15.18 -1.87
CA ASN A 390 -11.59 -16.20 -1.44
C ASN A 390 -11.41 -16.54 0.03
N ASP A 391 -10.17 -16.79 0.45
CA ASP A 391 -9.84 -17.08 1.84
C ASP A 391 -10.08 -15.88 2.76
N LEU A 392 -9.90 -14.65 2.24
CA LEU A 392 -10.22 -13.42 2.96
C LEU A 392 -11.71 -13.35 3.28
N LEU A 393 -12.56 -13.57 2.27
CA LEU A 393 -14.01 -13.57 2.45
C LEU A 393 -14.47 -14.69 3.38
N VAL A 394 -13.94 -15.91 3.22
CA VAL A 394 -14.28 -17.04 4.09
C VAL A 394 -13.98 -16.72 5.54
N LYS A 395 -12.76 -16.24 5.85
CA LYS A 395 -12.38 -15.88 7.21
C LYS A 395 -13.24 -14.76 7.78
N LEU A 396 -13.54 -13.74 6.96
CA LEU A 396 -14.38 -12.62 7.36
C LEU A 396 -15.80 -13.07 7.72
N LEU A 397 -16.44 -13.87 6.86
CA LEU A 397 -17.82 -14.31 7.09
C LEU A 397 -17.92 -15.36 8.21
N GLN A 398 -16.93 -16.24 8.36
CA GLN A 398 -16.84 -17.14 9.53
C GLN A 398 -16.69 -16.35 10.84
N HIS A 399 -15.96 -15.23 10.82
CA HIS A 399 -15.84 -14.36 11.99
C HIS A 399 -17.14 -13.60 12.26
N ARG A 400 -17.74 -12.97 11.23
CA ARG A 400 -18.93 -12.13 11.40
C ARG A 400 -20.20 -12.93 11.67
N TYR A 401 -20.35 -14.11 11.08
CA TYR A 401 -21.58 -14.93 11.10
C TYR A 401 -21.27 -16.40 11.40
N PRO A 402 -20.65 -16.73 12.55
CA PRO A 402 -20.13 -18.07 12.84
C PRO A 402 -21.19 -19.17 12.92
N LYS A 403 -22.47 -18.82 13.07
CA LYS A 403 -23.59 -19.78 13.09
C LYS A 403 -24.26 -19.96 11.72
N VAL A 404 -23.93 -19.11 10.74
CA VAL A 404 -24.34 -19.23 9.32
C VAL A 404 -23.22 -19.87 8.50
N VAL A 405 -22.00 -19.36 8.64
CA VAL A 405 -20.82 -19.83 7.90
C VAL A 405 -20.01 -20.76 8.79
N ASP A 406 -20.39 -22.04 8.78
CA ASP A 406 -19.81 -23.11 9.59
C ASP A 406 -19.39 -24.30 8.70
N GLU A 407 -18.99 -25.42 9.31
CA GLU A 407 -18.57 -26.62 8.58
C GLU A 407 -19.65 -27.18 7.64
N SER A 408 -20.93 -26.94 7.94
CA SER A 408 -22.05 -27.43 7.13
C SER A 408 -22.26 -26.65 5.83
N THR A 409 -21.84 -25.39 5.76
CA THR A 409 -22.00 -24.54 4.57
C THR A 409 -20.70 -24.32 3.80
N LEU A 410 -19.54 -24.62 4.41
CA LEU A 410 -18.23 -24.31 3.85
C LEU A 410 -17.95 -24.98 2.50
N SER A 411 -18.43 -26.20 2.28
CA SER A 411 -18.26 -26.91 1.00
C SER A 411 -18.98 -26.20 -0.16
N THR A 412 -20.26 -25.88 0.01
CA THR A 412 -21.05 -25.13 -0.99
C THR A 412 -20.50 -23.72 -1.19
N PHE A 413 -20.06 -23.07 -0.11
CA PHE A 413 -19.48 -21.74 -0.21
C PHE A 413 -18.15 -21.75 -0.98
N ARG A 414 -17.28 -22.73 -0.72
CA ARG A 414 -16.03 -22.90 -1.49
C ARG A 414 -16.32 -23.21 -2.95
N LEU A 415 -17.32 -24.04 -3.25
CA LEU A 415 -17.77 -24.27 -4.62
C LEU A 415 -18.17 -22.95 -5.29
N TRP A 416 -19.01 -22.13 -4.66
CA TRP A 416 -19.40 -20.82 -5.21
C TRP A 416 -18.20 -19.90 -5.48
N LEU A 417 -17.16 -19.94 -4.63
CA LEU A 417 -15.93 -19.17 -4.82
C LEU A 417 -15.05 -19.70 -5.96
N GLU A 418 -15.19 -20.96 -6.35
CA GLU A 418 -14.45 -21.56 -7.47
C GLU A 418 -15.12 -21.30 -8.83
N LEU A 419 -16.37 -20.85 -8.82
CA LEU A 419 -17.17 -20.59 -10.01
C LEU A 419 -16.95 -19.18 -10.59
N ALA A 420 -17.18 -19.06 -11.90
CA ALA A 420 -17.29 -17.78 -12.57
C ALA A 420 -18.65 -17.12 -12.28
N ARG A 421 -18.77 -15.82 -12.56
CA ARG A 421 -19.96 -15.02 -12.22
C ARG A 421 -21.29 -15.60 -12.73
N GLU A 422 -21.31 -16.14 -13.95
CA GLU A 422 -22.54 -16.72 -14.53
C GLU A 422 -22.97 -17.99 -13.76
N ASP A 423 -22.02 -18.88 -13.47
CA ASP A 423 -22.26 -20.11 -12.70
C ASP A 423 -22.57 -19.83 -11.23
N GLN A 424 -22.01 -18.76 -10.65
CA GLN A 424 -22.36 -18.27 -9.32
C GLN A 424 -23.84 -17.89 -9.24
N ILE A 425 -24.34 -17.14 -10.24
CA ILE A 425 -25.75 -16.77 -10.34
C ILE A 425 -26.62 -18.02 -10.50
N GLN A 426 -26.20 -18.98 -11.33
CA GLN A 426 -26.91 -20.23 -11.50
C GLN A 426 -26.99 -21.04 -10.20
N LEU A 427 -25.89 -21.16 -9.47
CA LEU A 427 -25.85 -21.86 -8.17
C LEU A 427 -26.75 -21.16 -7.15
N MET A 428 -26.73 -19.83 -7.08
CA MET A 428 -27.63 -19.07 -6.21
C MET A 428 -29.10 -19.28 -6.57
N SER A 429 -29.42 -19.37 -7.86
CA SER A 429 -30.78 -19.69 -8.33
C SER A 429 -31.21 -21.11 -7.99
N GLN A 430 -30.29 -22.09 -7.91
CA GLN A 430 -30.61 -23.47 -7.52
C GLN A 430 -31.01 -23.58 -6.04
N TYR A 431 -30.56 -22.64 -5.21
CA TYR A 431 -30.91 -22.58 -3.79
C TYR A 431 -32.07 -21.60 -3.51
N ASP A 432 -32.75 -21.08 -4.54
CA ASP A 432 -33.89 -20.16 -4.42
C ASP A 432 -33.61 -18.98 -3.46
N ILE A 433 -32.44 -18.36 -3.59
CA ILE A 433 -32.04 -17.24 -2.72
C ILE A 433 -32.91 -16.01 -3.02
N ASP A 434 -33.73 -15.64 -2.03
CA ASP A 434 -34.50 -14.40 -2.03
C ASP A 434 -33.77 -13.34 -1.19
N ASP A 435 -33.31 -12.29 -1.86
CA ASP A 435 -32.58 -11.17 -1.26
C ASP A 435 -33.42 -10.41 -0.20
N ASP A 436 -34.71 -10.23 -0.43
CA ASP A 436 -35.60 -9.50 0.47
C ASP A 436 -35.90 -10.35 1.71
N TYR A 437 -36.13 -11.66 1.54
CA TYR A 437 -36.30 -12.59 2.64
C TYR A 437 -35.03 -12.66 3.51
N CYS A 438 -33.86 -12.87 2.90
CA CYS A 438 -32.58 -12.89 3.62
C CYS A 438 -32.35 -11.58 4.39
N THR A 439 -32.59 -10.43 3.74
CA THR A 439 -32.47 -9.12 4.39
C THR A 439 -33.42 -8.97 5.57
N SER A 440 -34.66 -9.48 5.45
CA SER A 440 -35.66 -9.44 6.54
C SER A 440 -35.24 -10.27 7.76
N LEU A 441 -34.57 -11.42 7.55
CA LEU A 441 -34.04 -12.25 8.63
C LEU A 441 -32.94 -11.53 9.41
N PHE A 442 -32.01 -10.87 8.69
CA PHE A 442 -30.98 -10.06 9.34
C PHE A 442 -31.59 -8.87 10.08
N ARG A 443 -32.52 -8.12 9.49
CA ARG A 443 -33.19 -6.99 10.16
C ARG A 443 -33.89 -7.43 11.44
N SER A 444 -34.61 -8.56 11.38
CA SER A 444 -35.30 -9.12 12.55
C SER A 444 -34.32 -9.51 13.65
N HIS A 445 -33.22 -10.20 13.30
CA HIS A 445 -32.19 -10.57 14.27
C HIS A 445 -31.54 -9.34 14.93
N ILE A 446 -31.22 -8.31 14.15
CA ILE A 446 -30.59 -7.09 14.66
C ILE A 446 -31.56 -6.32 15.56
N ALA A 447 -32.86 -6.26 15.23
CA ALA A 447 -33.88 -5.64 16.06
C ALA A 447 -34.06 -6.35 17.41
N GLU A 448 -33.92 -7.68 17.45
CA GLU A 448 -34.04 -8.48 18.68
C GLU A 448 -32.75 -8.52 19.52
N HIS A 449 -31.58 -8.43 18.87
CA HIS A 449 -30.28 -8.65 19.51
C HIS A 449 -29.36 -7.43 19.38
N SER A 450 -28.50 -7.39 18.35
CA SER A 450 -27.61 -6.26 18.08
C SER A 450 -27.04 -6.32 16.66
N GLU A 451 -26.48 -5.21 16.19
CA GLU A 451 -25.70 -5.15 14.94
C GLU A 451 -24.23 -5.54 15.12
N SER A 452 -23.81 -5.92 16.33
CA SER A 452 -22.40 -6.20 16.63
C SER A 452 -21.96 -7.58 16.12
N TYR A 453 -20.70 -7.66 15.70
CA TYR A 453 -20.06 -8.91 15.32
C TYR A 453 -19.29 -9.50 16.52
N PRO A 454 -19.24 -10.83 16.67
CA PRO A 454 -19.87 -11.87 15.83
C PRO A 454 -21.38 -12.01 16.06
N MET A 455 -22.18 -11.96 14.98
CA MET A 455 -23.62 -12.17 15.04
C MET A 455 -23.96 -13.66 15.21
N GLN A 456 -24.86 -13.96 16.14
CA GLN A 456 -25.27 -15.35 16.44
C GLN A 456 -26.46 -15.84 15.60
N ILE A 457 -26.90 -15.06 14.60
CA ILE A 457 -27.88 -15.49 13.60
C ILE A 457 -27.44 -16.81 12.96
N GLY A 458 -28.36 -17.74 12.77
CA GLY A 458 -28.07 -19.09 12.26
C GLY A 458 -28.24 -20.19 13.30
N ASP A 459 -28.34 -19.86 14.59
CA ASP A 459 -28.62 -20.86 15.62
C ASP A 459 -30.03 -21.46 15.42
N GLY A 460 -30.13 -22.79 15.49
CA GLY A 460 -31.37 -23.53 15.21
C GLY A 460 -31.85 -23.55 13.76
N MET A 461 -31.17 -22.87 12.82
CA MET A 461 -31.53 -22.91 11.39
C MET A 461 -31.10 -24.23 10.75
N ASN A 462 -31.90 -24.71 9.78
CA ASN A 462 -31.53 -25.86 8.97
C ASN A 462 -30.37 -25.52 8.02
N VAL A 463 -29.70 -26.56 7.49
CA VAL A 463 -28.50 -26.38 6.65
C VAL A 463 -28.83 -25.64 5.35
N GLU A 464 -30.00 -25.88 4.76
CA GLU A 464 -30.43 -25.24 3.51
C GLU A 464 -30.55 -23.72 3.66
N LEU A 465 -31.21 -23.24 4.72
CA LEU A 465 -31.32 -21.82 5.02
C LEU A 465 -29.95 -21.21 5.34
N LYS A 466 -29.07 -21.94 6.04
CA LYS A 466 -27.69 -21.47 6.26
C LYS A 466 -26.92 -21.33 4.95
N ILE A 467 -27.10 -22.25 3.99
CA ILE A 467 -26.49 -22.14 2.66
C ILE A 467 -27.03 -20.90 1.93
N GLN A 468 -28.35 -20.69 1.92
CA GLN A 468 -28.97 -19.50 1.32
C GLN A 468 -28.38 -18.21 1.89
N LEU A 469 -28.31 -18.09 3.23
CA LEU A 469 -27.73 -16.93 3.91
C LEU A 469 -26.23 -16.77 3.64
N THR A 470 -25.48 -17.88 3.57
CA THR A 470 -24.04 -17.84 3.26
C THR A 470 -23.78 -17.28 1.85
N LEU A 471 -24.51 -17.78 0.85
CA LEU A 471 -24.37 -17.33 -0.54
C LEU A 471 -24.91 -15.92 -0.74
N PHE A 472 -26.00 -15.55 -0.06
CA PHE A 472 -26.49 -14.18 0.01
C PHE A 472 -25.39 -13.24 0.54
N LEU A 473 -24.82 -13.53 1.71
CA LEU A 473 -23.74 -12.74 2.30
C LEU A 473 -22.52 -12.65 1.37
N ALA A 474 -22.12 -13.77 0.74
CA ALA A 474 -21.02 -13.78 -0.21
C ALA A 474 -21.24 -12.77 -1.35
N SER A 475 -22.44 -12.73 -1.93
CA SER A 475 -22.78 -11.79 -3.01
C SER A 475 -22.87 -10.31 -2.58
N LYS A 476 -23.07 -10.05 -1.28
CA LYS A 476 -23.07 -8.67 -0.73
C LYS A 476 -21.68 -8.15 -0.40
N TYR A 477 -20.78 -9.03 0.05
CA TYR A 477 -19.44 -8.66 0.47
C TYR A 477 -18.39 -8.72 -0.65
N MET A 478 -18.62 -9.53 -1.70
CA MET A 478 -17.68 -9.71 -2.80
C MET A 478 -18.32 -9.41 -4.16
N ASP A 479 -17.61 -8.67 -4.99
CA ASP A 479 -17.92 -8.46 -6.41
C ASP A 479 -16.75 -8.92 -7.29
N ASP A 480 -17.07 -9.40 -8.48
CA ASP A 480 -16.10 -9.89 -9.45
C ASP A 480 -15.86 -8.85 -10.55
N PHE A 481 -14.59 -8.50 -10.76
CA PHE A 481 -14.13 -7.69 -11.88
C PHE A 481 -13.34 -8.57 -12.87
N ASP A 482 -13.81 -8.65 -14.12
CA ASP A 482 -13.18 -9.49 -15.14
C ASP A 482 -11.89 -8.90 -15.72
N ALA A 483 -10.81 -8.99 -14.96
CA ALA A 483 -9.52 -8.42 -15.33
C ALA A 483 -8.33 -9.12 -14.65
N THR A 484 -7.13 -8.89 -15.20
CA THR A 484 -5.84 -9.26 -14.60
C THR A 484 -5.44 -8.30 -13.48
N HIS A 485 -4.42 -8.63 -12.69
CA HIS A 485 -4.08 -7.92 -11.45
C HIS A 485 -3.80 -6.41 -11.63
N CYS A 486 -3.08 -6.04 -12.69
CA CYS A 486 -2.62 -4.66 -12.91
C CYS A 486 -3.56 -3.80 -13.77
N THR A 487 -4.72 -4.32 -14.18
CA THR A 487 -5.69 -3.53 -14.95
C THR A 487 -6.28 -2.41 -14.06
N PRO A 488 -6.35 -1.14 -14.48
CA PRO A 488 -6.97 -0.10 -13.64
C PRO A 488 -8.42 -0.45 -13.29
N LEU A 489 -8.81 -0.28 -12.02
CA LEU A 489 -10.19 -0.52 -11.59
C LEU A 489 -11.08 0.62 -12.09
N PRO A 490 -12.14 0.35 -12.89
CA PRO A 490 -13.04 1.39 -13.35
C PRO A 490 -13.83 2.02 -12.20
N ALA A 491 -14.12 3.32 -12.29
CA ALA A 491 -14.88 4.07 -11.28
C ALA A 491 -16.22 3.41 -10.88
N LEU A 492 -16.88 2.71 -11.81
CA LEU A 492 -18.16 2.04 -11.56
C LEU A 492 -18.08 0.90 -10.54
N TYR A 493 -16.90 0.28 -10.38
CA TYR A 493 -16.69 -0.78 -9.38
C TYR A 493 -16.37 -0.20 -7.99
N PHE A 494 -15.96 1.08 -7.92
CA PHE A 494 -15.77 1.77 -6.64
C PHE A 494 -17.12 2.27 -6.10
N ARG A 495 -17.81 1.40 -5.39
CA ARG A 495 -19.11 1.66 -4.77
C ARG A 495 -19.06 1.52 -3.26
N MET A 496 -20.00 2.19 -2.59
CA MET A 496 -20.16 2.02 -1.15
C MET A 496 -20.54 0.56 -0.84
N PRO A 497 -19.89 -0.07 0.16
CA PRO A 497 -20.22 -1.43 0.54
C PRO A 497 -21.66 -1.57 1.03
N TRP A 498 -22.17 -2.81 0.91
CA TRP A 498 -23.46 -3.15 1.47
C TRP A 498 -23.45 -2.99 2.99
N LYS A 499 -24.50 -2.36 3.52
CA LYS A 499 -24.78 -2.24 4.94
C LYS A 499 -26.24 -2.61 5.16
N ILE A 500 -26.49 -3.44 6.17
CA ILE A 500 -27.86 -3.70 6.63
C ILE A 500 -28.34 -2.42 7.30
N THR A 501 -29.27 -1.69 6.67
CA THR A 501 -29.92 -0.55 7.28
C THR A 501 -31.21 -1.00 7.97
N PHE A 502 -31.39 -0.49 9.18
CA PHE A 502 -32.67 -0.52 9.89
C PHE A 502 -33.76 0.22 9.11
#